data_AF-A0A9X5XBS1-F1
#
_entry.id   AF-A0A9X5XBS1-F1
#
_cell.length_a   1.000
_cell.length_b   1.000
_cell.length_c   1.000
_cell.angle_alpha   90.00
_cell.angle_beta   90.00
_cell.angle_gamma   90.00
#
_symmetry.space_group_name_H-M   'P 1'
#
loop_
_entity.id
_entity.type
_entity.pdbx_description
1 polymer ?
#
loop_
_entity_poly.entity_id
_entity_poly.type
_entity_poly.pdbx_seq_one_letter_code
_entity_poly.pdbx_strand_id
1 'polypeptide(L)'
;MSVADRAKTGGDMCQATDHAPAGAGYHAQIKAENRARIIRAARDLFLARGYDKTSLAQIAKEARVSTGTLFKRYPTKAALFAAVTSEQWQLDVEYAEPP
;
A
#
# COMPACT_ATOMS: atom_id res chain seq x y z
N MET A 1 -3.35 30.87 -56.00
CA MET A 1 -3.39 31.03 -54.52
C MET A 1 -3.39 29.66 -53.89
N SER A 2 -2.46 29.46 -52.95
CA SER A 2 -2.22 28.35 -52.01
C SER A 2 -2.01 26.91 -52.48
N VAL A 3 -0.74 26.55 -52.39
CA VAL A 3 -0.13 25.24 -52.14
C VAL A 3 -0.52 24.62 -50.79
N ALA A 4 -0.12 23.35 -50.64
CA ALA A 4 0.15 22.56 -49.42
C ALA A 4 -1.03 21.76 -48.84
N ASP A 5 -1.03 20.43 -48.97
CA ASP A 5 -0.27 19.43 -48.19
C ASP A 5 -0.93 19.12 -46.84
N ARG A 6 -1.48 17.90 -46.73
CA ARG A 6 -1.31 17.10 -45.52
C ARG A 6 -1.56 15.62 -45.80
N ALA A 7 -0.45 14.87 -45.78
CA ALA A 7 -0.40 13.41 -45.78
C ALA A 7 -0.79 12.81 -44.41
N LYS A 8 -1.07 11.50 -44.46
CA LYS A 8 -1.29 10.52 -43.38
C LYS A 8 -0.50 10.76 -42.08
N THR A 9 -1.19 10.62 -40.93
CA THR A 9 -0.62 10.04 -39.68
C THR A 9 -1.75 9.43 -38.86
N GLY A 10 -1.74 8.11 -38.64
CA GLY A 10 -1.61 7.61 -37.27
C GLY A 10 -2.91 7.03 -36.70
N GLY A 11 -3.15 5.75 -36.96
CA GLY A 11 -3.91 4.92 -36.03
C GLY A 11 -3.07 4.64 -34.78
N ASP A 12 -3.78 4.25 -33.73
CA ASP A 12 -3.27 3.83 -32.41
C ASP A 12 -2.47 4.84 -31.62
N MET A 13 -3.12 5.46 -30.63
CA MET A 13 -2.62 5.45 -29.26
C MET A 13 -3.81 5.49 -28.28
N CYS A 14 -4.16 4.33 -27.75
CA CYS A 14 -4.86 4.23 -26.46
C CYS A 14 -3.95 4.85 -25.40
N GLN A 15 -4.19 6.10 -25.02
CA GLN A 15 -3.79 6.57 -23.70
C GLN A 15 -5.05 6.63 -22.84
N ALA A 16 -5.31 5.51 -22.17
CA ALA A 16 -6.06 5.52 -20.93
C ALA A 16 -5.27 6.38 -19.94
N THR A 17 -5.54 7.68 -19.94
CA THR A 17 -5.22 8.51 -18.79
C THR A 17 -6.22 8.13 -17.72
N ASP A 18 -5.82 7.18 -16.87
CA ASP A 18 -6.55 6.83 -15.67
C ASP A 18 -6.82 8.11 -14.88
N HIS A 19 -8.08 8.53 -14.91
CA HIS A 19 -8.61 9.68 -14.21
C HIS A 19 -8.30 9.52 -12.71
N ALA A 20 -7.58 10.49 -12.15
CA ALA A 20 -7.34 10.61 -10.72
C ALA A 20 -8.69 10.63 -9.95
N PRO A 21 -8.88 9.85 -8.87
CA PRO A 21 -10.15 9.87 -8.17
C PRO A 21 -10.28 11.14 -7.30
N ALA A 22 -11.46 11.74 -7.31
CA ALA A 22 -11.80 12.97 -6.61
C ALA A 22 -11.73 12.85 -5.06
N GLY A 23 -11.58 14.02 -4.42
CA GLY A 23 -11.21 14.22 -3.01
C GLY A 23 -12.10 13.58 -1.93
N ALA A 24 -11.60 13.63 -0.69
CA ALA A 24 -12.04 12.93 0.52
C ALA A 24 -12.02 11.38 0.45
N GLY A 25 -12.71 10.78 -0.53
CA GLY A 25 -12.74 9.32 -0.72
C GLY A 25 -11.40 8.75 -1.16
N TYR A 26 -10.74 9.42 -2.11
CA TYR A 26 -9.42 9.02 -2.59
C TYR A 26 -8.37 8.96 -1.47
N HIS A 27 -8.32 9.98 -0.61
CA HIS A 27 -7.36 10.00 0.49
C HIS A 27 -7.63 8.90 1.53
N ALA A 28 -8.90 8.59 1.80
CA ALA A 28 -9.26 7.48 2.67
C ALA A 28 -8.82 6.14 2.08
N GLN A 29 -9.03 5.94 0.77
CA GLN A 29 -8.60 4.74 0.05
C GLN A 29 -7.08 4.59 0.09
N ILE A 30 -6.32 5.62 -0.30
CA ILE A 30 -4.85 5.60 -0.25
C ILE A 30 -4.35 5.33 1.18
N LYS A 31 -5.02 5.88 2.20
CA LYS A 31 -4.67 5.64 3.61
C LYS A 31 -4.93 4.18 4.03
N ALA A 32 -5.96 3.53 3.49
CA ALA A 32 -6.25 2.13 3.71
C ALA A 32 -5.25 1.22 2.98
N GLU A 33 -4.95 1.50 1.72
CA GLU A 33 -3.94 0.78 0.94
C GLU A 33 -2.55 0.87 1.58
N ASN A 34 -2.14 2.07 2.00
CA ASN A 34 -0.90 2.27 2.74
C ASN A 34 -0.87 1.46 4.04
N ARG A 35 -2.01 1.38 4.76
CA ARG A 35 -2.12 0.56 5.98
C ARG A 35 -1.86 -0.90 5.66
N ALA A 36 -2.57 -1.45 4.67
CA ALA A 36 -2.45 -2.84 4.29
C ALA A 36 -1.01 -3.19 3.84
N ARG A 37 -0.38 -2.32 3.05
CA ARG A 37 1.03 -2.49 2.64
C ARG A 37 1.99 -2.50 3.82
N ILE A 38 1.83 -1.58 4.77
CA ILE A 38 2.67 -1.52 5.97
C ILE A 38 2.52 -2.79 6.81
N ILE A 39 1.29 -3.25 7.04
CA ILE A 39 1.03 -4.43 7.88
C ILE A 39 1.59 -5.69 7.23
N ARG A 40 1.35 -5.88 5.93
CA ARG A 40 1.93 -7.00 5.19
C ARG A 40 3.46 -7.00 5.25
N ALA A 41 4.09 -5.88 4.92
CA ALA A 41 5.55 -5.77 4.95
C ALA A 41 6.13 -6.01 6.36
N ALA A 42 5.47 -5.48 7.38
CA ALA A 42 5.86 -5.68 8.77
C ALA A 42 5.79 -7.16 9.16
N ARG A 43 4.67 -7.84 8.87
CA ARG A 43 4.49 -9.27 9.12
C ARG A 43 5.58 -10.09 8.43
N ASP A 44 5.77 -9.87 7.13
CA ASP A 44 6.70 -10.66 6.33
C ASP A 44 8.14 -10.48 6.83
N LEU A 45 8.54 -9.26 7.20
CA LEU A 45 9.87 -8.98 7.76
C LEU A 45 10.05 -9.52 9.18
N PHE A 46 9.04 -9.38 10.05
CA PHE A 46 9.09 -9.93 11.41
C PHE A 46 9.22 -11.46 11.38
N LEU A 47 8.50 -12.14 10.48
CA LEU A 47 8.61 -13.59 10.31
C LEU A 47 9.95 -14.02 9.72
N ALA A 48 10.48 -13.27 8.74
CA ALA A 48 11.72 -13.63 8.06
C ALA A 48 12.99 -13.35 8.89
N ARG A 49 12.99 -12.29 9.71
CA ARG A 49 14.21 -11.77 10.37
C ARG A 49 14.11 -11.71 11.89
N GLY A 50 12.91 -11.87 12.45
CA GLY A 50 12.62 -11.63 13.85
C GLY A 50 12.37 -10.16 14.18
N TYR A 51 11.85 -9.92 15.39
CA TYR A 51 11.47 -8.59 15.88
C TYR A 51 12.66 -7.64 16.03
N ASP A 52 13.77 -8.10 16.60
CA ASP A 52 14.90 -7.23 16.94
C ASP A 52 15.69 -6.74 15.73
N LYS A 53 15.83 -7.60 14.71
CA LYS A 53 16.58 -7.30 13.49
C LYS A 53 15.80 -6.50 12.45
N THR A 54 14.51 -6.25 12.71
CA THR A 54 13.61 -5.52 11.81
C THR A 54 13.42 -4.08 12.30
N SER A 55 13.72 -3.10 11.45
CA SER A 55 13.52 -1.68 11.77
C SER A 55 12.30 -1.09 11.07
N LEU A 56 11.71 -0.05 11.67
CA LEU A 56 10.59 0.68 11.07
C LEU A 56 10.95 1.29 9.70
N ALA A 57 12.22 1.66 9.49
CA ALA A 57 12.71 2.18 8.22
C ALA A 57 12.74 1.09 7.13
N GLN A 58 13.15 -0.14 7.47
CA GLN A 58 13.12 -1.28 6.55
C GLN A 58 11.67 -1.60 6.13
N ILE A 59 10.75 -1.58 7.09
CA ILE A 59 9.32 -1.82 6.83
C ILE A 59 8.75 -0.72 5.92
N ALA A 60 9.04 0.55 6.18
CA ALA A 60 8.60 1.66 5.34
C ALA A 60 9.09 1.50 3.89
N LYS A 61 10.36 1.12 3.72
CA LYS A 61 10.96 0.85 2.41
C LYS A 61 10.24 -0.29 1.68
N GLU A 62 10.02 -1.42 2.36
CA GLU A 62 9.35 -2.59 1.79
C GLU A 62 7.89 -2.29 1.41
N ALA A 63 7.17 -1.57 2.29
CA ALA A 63 5.80 -1.14 2.05
C ALA A 63 5.66 -0.02 1.00
N ARG A 64 6.79 0.52 0.49
CA ARG A 64 6.86 1.66 -0.44
C ARG A 64 6.11 2.90 0.07
N VAL A 65 6.24 3.19 1.36
CA VAL A 65 5.69 4.39 2.00
C VAL A 65 6.81 5.26 2.54
N SER A 66 6.57 6.56 2.71
CA SER A 66 7.55 7.41 3.39
C SER A 66 7.65 7.03 4.88
N THR A 67 8.84 7.15 5.44
CA THR A 67 9.08 6.94 6.88
C THR A 67 8.15 7.83 7.71
N GLY A 68 7.97 9.10 7.33
CA GLY A 68 7.04 10.01 7.99
C GLY A 68 5.58 9.53 7.99
N THR A 69 5.13 8.89 6.89
CA THR A 69 3.77 8.30 6.83
C THR A 69 3.63 7.15 7.81
N LEU A 70 4.65 6.29 7.90
CA LEU A 70 4.67 5.18 8.85
C LEU A 70 4.70 5.69 10.29
N PHE A 71 5.64 6.59 10.61
CA PHE A 71 5.80 7.14 11.98
C PHE A 71 4.57 7.90 12.47
N LYS A 72 3.89 8.64 11.59
CA LYS A 72 2.63 9.33 11.93
C LYS A 72 1.55 8.36 12.40
N ARG A 73 1.56 7.12 11.91
CA ARG A 73 0.57 6.10 12.26
C ARG A 73 1.03 5.16 13.37
N TYR A 74 2.30 4.79 13.33
CA TYR A 74 2.94 3.86 14.24
C TYR A 74 4.21 4.50 14.79
N PRO A 75 4.12 5.24 15.89
CA PRO A 75 5.26 5.96 16.45
C PRO A 75 6.36 5.03 16.95
N THR A 76 6.02 3.76 17.26
CA THR A 76 6.96 2.77 17.80
C THR A 76 6.84 1.42 17.09
N LYS A 77 7.92 0.63 17.14
CA LYS A 77 7.95 -0.74 16.63
C LYS A 77 6.92 -1.63 17.34
N ALA A 78 6.71 -1.40 18.64
CA ALA A 78 5.68 -2.06 19.43
C ALA A 78 4.26 -1.71 18.97
N ALA A 79 3.98 -0.43 18.67
CA ALA A 79 2.68 -0.01 18.14
C ALA A 79 2.37 -0.66 16.78
N LEU A 80 3.37 -0.75 15.90
CA LEU A 80 3.23 -1.45 14.62
C LEU A 80 3.02 -2.95 14.83
N PHE A 81 3.79 -3.58 15.73
CA PHE A 81 3.66 -5.00 16.02
C PHE A 81 2.28 -5.36 16.58
N ALA A 82 1.75 -4.56 17.52
CA ALA A 82 0.39 -4.71 18.02
C ALA A 82 -0.66 -4.57 16.90
N ALA A 83 -0.45 -3.68 15.94
CA ALA A 83 -1.33 -3.54 14.78
C ALA A 83 -1.29 -4.78 13.86
N VAL A 84 -0.11 -5.39 13.68
CA VAL A 84 0.04 -6.63 12.90
C VAL A 84 -0.68 -7.80 13.57
N THR A 85 -0.54 -7.95 14.90
CA THR A 85 -1.16 -9.04 15.64
C THR A 85 -2.68 -8.87 15.83
N SER A 86 -3.17 -7.63 15.93
CA SER A 86 -4.61 -7.36 15.97
C SER A 86 -5.30 -7.52 14.61
N GLU A 87 -4.62 -7.28 13.49
CA GLU A 87 -5.18 -7.57 12.16
C GLU A 87 -5.28 -9.06 11.87
N GLN A 88 -4.46 -9.90 12.52
CA GLN A 88 -4.61 -11.36 12.48
C GLN A 88 -5.95 -11.82 13.08
N TRP A 89 -6.58 -11.04 13.94
CA TRP A 89 -7.88 -11.37 14.56
C TRP A 89 -9.10 -10.98 13.69
N GLN A 90 -8.88 -10.51 12.45
CA GLN A 90 -9.95 -10.34 11.46
C GLN A 90 -9.91 -11.38 10.32
N LEU A 91 -9.01 -12.37 10.40
CA LEU A 91 -9.03 -13.54 9.53
C LEU A 91 -9.80 -14.66 10.26
N ASP A 92 -10.99 -14.98 9.76
CA ASP A 92 -11.87 -16.10 10.09
C ASP A 92 -11.32 -17.11 11.10
N VAL A 93 -11.55 -16.84 12.39
CA VAL A 93 -11.55 -17.90 13.40
C VAL A 93 -12.93 -18.54 13.38
N GLU A 94 -13.15 -19.39 12.39
CA GLU A 94 -14.12 -20.48 12.51
C GLU A 94 -13.56 -21.47 13.54
N TYR A 95 -13.77 -21.15 14.82
CA TYR A 95 -13.66 -22.13 15.89
C TYR A 95 -14.84 -23.10 15.74
N ALA A 96 -14.69 -24.10 14.89
CA ALA A 96 -15.47 -25.32 15.03
C ALA A 96 -14.98 -26.02 16.32
N GLU A 97 -15.84 -26.06 17.35
CA GLU A 97 -15.63 -26.89 18.54
C GLU A 97 -15.41 -28.35 18.09
N PRO A 98 -14.34 -29.03 18.51
CA PRO A 98 -14.23 -30.47 18.29
C PRO A 98 -15.26 -31.20 19.18
N PRO A 99 -15.95 -32.23 18.66
CA PRO A 99 -16.95 -32.99 19.41
C PRO A 99 -16.37 -33.78 20.57
#